data_AF-A0A7C0X7W8-F1
#
_entry.id   AF-A0A7C0X7W8-F1
#
_cell.length_a   1.000
_cell.length_b   1.000
_cell.length_c   1.000
_cell.angle_alpha   90.00
_cell.angle_beta   90.00
_cell.angle_gamma   90.00
#
_symmetry.space_group_name_H-M   'P 1'
#
loop_
_entity.id
_entity.type
_entity.pdbx_description
1 polymer ?
#
loop_
_entity_poly.entity_id
_entity_poly.type
_entity_poly.pdbx_seq_one_letter_code
_entity_poly.pdbx_strand_id
1 'polypeptide(L)'
;RERWSTILFCFLWGASLAVIAALFLEIILDISISISFTSADDFTLLTVILIAPFAEEIAKPMALRTKTVRRSLQELEDGLIYGAVAGLGFSATENLFYGWSFLSEGLTVFIILMSIRSIGGCLLHASATALTGYGYTKSLLFNTSRIRVIPYFLLAFFIHGLYNFLVSWEEPGVLMSLGAALLVVYLVIKLVRYKIRTLDMLNL
;
A
#
# COMPACT_ATOMS: atom_id res chain seq x y z
N ARG A 1 -17.07 -4.29 16.20
CA ARG A 1 -17.82 -3.74 15.04
C ARG A 1 -17.31 -2.35 14.72
N GLU A 2 -16.71 -2.21 13.55
CA GLU A 2 -16.02 -1.03 13.05
C GLU A 2 -17.01 0.10 12.77
N ARG A 3 -16.63 1.33 13.07
CA ARG A 3 -17.48 2.50 12.81
C ARG A 3 -17.31 2.93 11.37
N TRP A 4 -18.40 3.00 10.60
CA TRP A 4 -18.39 3.47 9.20
C TRP A 4 -17.70 4.82 9.02
N SER A 5 -17.86 5.74 9.97
CA SER A 5 -17.17 7.04 9.94
C SER A 5 -15.65 6.93 10.05
N THR A 6 -15.14 5.93 10.78
CA THR A 6 -13.69 5.66 10.87
C THR A 6 -13.18 5.03 9.59
N ILE A 7 -13.93 4.09 9.00
CA ILE A 7 -13.63 3.50 7.70
C ILE A 7 -13.54 4.60 6.63
N LEU A 8 -14.56 5.44 6.52
CA LEU A 8 -14.59 6.54 5.56
C LEU A 8 -13.42 7.52 5.79
N PHE A 9 -13.12 7.84 7.05
CA PHE A 9 -11.99 8.70 7.39
C PHE A 9 -10.65 8.09 6.92
N CYS A 10 -10.42 6.80 7.16
CA CYS A 10 -9.21 6.13 6.70
C CYS A 10 -9.10 6.11 5.18
N PHE A 11 -10.21 5.87 4.47
CA PHE A 11 -10.25 5.91 3.01
C PHE A 11 -9.90 7.30 2.49
N LEU A 12 -10.54 8.35 3.03
CA LEU A 12 -10.28 9.74 2.64
C LEU A 12 -8.86 10.17 2.99
N TRP A 13 -8.31 9.73 4.13
CA TRP A 13 -6.89 9.96 4.47
C TRP A 13 -5.98 9.37 3.40
N GLY A 14 -6.21 8.10 3.05
CA GLY A 14 -5.49 7.40 1.98
C GLY A 14 -5.57 8.13 0.65
N ALA A 15 -6.77 8.52 0.25
CA ALA A 15 -7.05 9.16 -1.04
C ALA A 15 -6.55 10.61 -1.16
N SER A 16 -6.16 11.26 -0.04
CA SER A 16 -5.78 12.67 -0.05
C SER A 16 -4.47 12.94 0.68
N LEU A 17 -4.50 13.07 2.01
CA LEU A 17 -3.34 13.46 2.82
C LEU A 17 -2.17 12.48 2.65
N ALA A 18 -2.44 11.18 2.52
CA ALA A 18 -1.39 10.21 2.29
C ALA A 18 -0.73 10.40 0.90
N VAL A 19 -1.50 10.68 -0.15
CA VAL A 19 -0.97 10.99 -1.49
C VAL A 19 -0.09 12.23 -1.45
N ILE A 20 -0.58 13.32 -0.85
CA ILE A 20 0.19 14.57 -0.73
C ILE A 20 1.49 14.35 0.04
N ALA A 21 1.44 13.62 1.16
CA ALA A 21 2.61 13.33 1.97
C ALA A 21 3.60 12.40 1.25
N ALA A 22 3.11 11.40 0.52
CA ALA A 22 3.95 10.49 -0.28
C ALA A 22 4.68 11.28 -1.38
N LEU A 23 3.97 12.07 -2.18
CA LEU A 23 4.57 12.91 -3.23
C LEU A 23 5.63 13.87 -2.68
N PHE A 24 5.36 14.49 -1.53
CA PHE A 24 6.35 15.37 -0.88
C PHE A 24 7.61 14.62 -0.43
N LEU A 25 7.45 13.42 0.14
CA LEU A 25 8.57 12.56 0.53
C LEU A 25 9.35 12.05 -0.69
N GLU A 26 8.66 11.65 -1.75
CA GLU A 26 9.25 11.22 -3.02
C GLU A 26 10.12 12.33 -3.60
N ILE A 27 9.62 13.56 -3.71
CA ILE A 27 10.39 14.70 -4.21
C ILE A 27 11.68 14.93 -3.40
N ILE A 28 11.60 14.86 -2.07
CA ILE A 28 12.78 15.06 -1.21
C ILE A 28 13.81 13.94 -1.43
N LEU A 29 13.35 12.69 -1.51
CA LEU A 29 14.22 11.53 -1.68
C LEU A 29 14.83 11.49 -3.08
N ASP A 30 14.04 11.77 -4.12
CA ASP A 30 14.49 11.84 -5.51
C ASP A 30 15.58 12.90 -5.70
N ILE A 31 15.40 14.11 -5.14
CA ILE A 31 16.44 15.15 -5.17
C ILE A 31 17.73 14.68 -4.50
N SER A 32 17.61 13.99 -3.36
CA SER A 32 18.76 13.53 -2.59
C SER A 32 19.54 12.40 -3.28
N ILE A 33 18.84 11.58 -4.06
CA ILE A 33 19.36 10.32 -4.62
C ILE A 33 19.77 10.47 -6.09
N SER A 34 19.08 11.32 -6.86
CA SER A 34 19.30 11.54 -8.31
C SER A 34 20.74 11.91 -8.68
N ILE A 35 21.47 12.58 -7.78
CA ILE A 35 22.87 12.97 -7.97
C ILE A 35 23.82 11.75 -8.04
N SER A 36 23.37 10.58 -7.56
CA SER A 36 24.19 9.37 -7.49
C SER A 36 24.03 8.44 -8.69
N PHE A 37 23.13 8.74 -9.64
CA PHE A 37 22.83 7.87 -10.78
C PHE A 37 23.32 8.47 -12.11
N THR A 38 23.91 7.63 -12.94
CA THR A 38 24.43 8.01 -14.26
C THR A 38 23.46 7.73 -15.41
N SER A 39 22.48 6.84 -15.18
CA SER A 39 21.46 6.38 -16.13
C SER A 39 20.07 6.81 -15.63
N ALA A 40 19.29 7.43 -16.52
CA ALA A 40 17.94 7.88 -16.20
C ALA A 40 17.01 6.68 -15.91
N ASP A 41 17.14 5.60 -16.68
CA ASP A 41 16.28 4.41 -16.56
C ASP A 41 16.47 3.69 -15.22
N ASP A 42 17.73 3.54 -14.76
CA ASP A 42 18.01 2.91 -13.46
C ASP A 42 17.47 3.74 -12.29
N PHE A 43 17.54 5.07 -12.42
CA PHE A 43 16.96 5.98 -11.43
C PHE A 43 15.42 5.87 -11.41
N THR A 44 14.77 5.86 -12.57
CA THR A 44 13.31 5.66 -12.66
C THR A 44 12.87 4.33 -12.05
N LEU A 45 13.58 3.24 -12.34
CA LEU A 45 13.28 1.93 -11.79
C LEU A 45 13.42 1.92 -10.26
N LEU A 46 14.46 2.56 -9.72
CA LEU A 46 14.67 2.70 -8.29
C LEU A 46 13.57 3.54 -7.62
N THR A 47 13.13 4.62 -8.26
CA THR A 47 12.02 5.44 -7.75
C THR A 47 10.75 4.61 -7.64
N VAL A 48 10.41 3.84 -8.69
CA VAL A 48 9.20 3.01 -8.74
C VAL A 48 9.22 1.86 -7.73
N ILE A 49 10.37 1.24 -7.47
CA ILE A 49 10.47 0.03 -6.64
C ILE A 49 10.78 0.36 -5.18
N LEU A 50 11.52 1.43 -4.91
CA LEU A 50 12.00 1.76 -3.57
C LEU A 50 11.43 3.08 -3.04
N ILE A 51 11.60 4.18 -3.78
CA ILE A 51 11.29 5.51 -3.23
C ILE A 51 9.78 5.68 -3.04
N ALA A 52 8.99 5.43 -4.08
CA ALA A 52 7.54 5.51 -4.02
C ALA A 52 6.96 4.54 -2.98
N PRO A 53 7.23 3.21 -3.03
CA PRO A 53 6.71 2.29 -2.01
C PRO A 53 7.09 2.66 -0.58
N PHE A 54 8.30 3.18 -0.35
CA PHE A 54 8.72 3.63 0.97
C PHE A 54 7.93 4.84 1.45
N ALA A 55 7.83 5.88 0.62
CA ALA A 55 7.09 7.11 0.94
C ALA A 55 5.61 6.81 1.19
N GLU A 56 5.02 6.00 0.32
CA GLU A 56 3.64 5.58 0.38
C GLU A 56 3.30 4.78 1.65
N GLU A 57 4.08 3.73 1.95
CA GLU A 57 3.83 2.88 3.11
C GLU A 57 4.17 3.57 4.45
N ILE A 58 4.88 4.70 4.43
CA ILE A 58 4.97 5.61 5.57
C ILE A 58 3.69 6.44 5.71
N ALA A 59 3.21 7.03 4.61
CA ALA A 59 2.14 8.01 4.62
C ALA A 59 0.75 7.42 4.90
N LYS A 60 0.41 6.29 4.25
CA LYS A 60 -0.90 5.62 4.36
C LYS A 60 -1.29 5.27 5.80
N PRO A 61 -0.47 4.53 6.59
CA PRO A 61 -0.87 4.11 7.94
C PRO A 61 -0.89 5.24 8.97
N MET A 62 -0.48 6.47 8.62
CA MET A 62 -0.57 7.63 9.53
C MET A 62 -2.00 7.95 9.95
N ALA A 63 -3.01 7.53 9.18
CA ALA A 63 -4.42 7.60 9.56
C ALA A 63 -4.65 7.01 10.97
N LEU A 64 -4.01 5.87 11.28
CA LEU A 64 -4.17 5.14 12.55
C LEU A 64 -3.58 5.89 13.76
N ARG A 65 -2.71 6.87 13.52
CA ARG A 65 -2.14 7.73 14.58
C ARG A 65 -3.06 8.87 14.95
N THR A 66 -4.03 9.19 14.13
CA THR A 66 -5.01 10.24 14.43
C THR A 66 -5.85 9.85 15.64
N LYS A 67 -6.27 10.84 16.43
CA LYS A 67 -7.10 10.61 17.61
C LYS A 67 -8.42 9.90 17.27
N THR A 68 -8.97 10.18 16.08
CA THR A 68 -10.20 9.57 15.57
C THR A 68 -10.04 8.06 15.41
N VAL A 69 -9.04 7.62 14.65
CA VAL A 69 -8.84 6.19 14.36
C VAL A 69 -8.27 5.46 15.56
N ARG A 70 -7.32 6.07 16.29
CA ARG A 70 -6.69 5.46 17.47
C ARG A 70 -7.69 5.05 18.55
N ARG A 71 -8.80 5.78 18.71
CA ARG A 71 -9.88 5.45 19.65
C ARG A 71 -10.73 4.26 19.20
N SER A 72 -10.73 3.97 17.90
CA SER A 72 -11.45 2.85 17.30
C SER A 72 -10.59 1.59 17.19
N LEU A 73 -9.30 1.64 17.57
CA LEU A 73 -8.41 0.48 17.61
C LEU A 73 -8.58 -0.25 18.95
N GLN A 74 -9.53 -1.19 18.99
CA GLN A 74 -9.88 -1.97 20.18
C GLN A 74 -9.36 -3.41 20.07
N GLU A 75 -9.37 -3.96 18.85
CA GLU A 75 -8.97 -5.32 18.53
C GLU A 75 -7.83 -5.31 17.51
N LEU A 76 -7.12 -6.44 17.38
CA LEU A 76 -6.00 -6.52 16.42
C LEU A 76 -6.49 -6.47 14.96
N GLU A 77 -7.70 -6.98 14.66
CA GLU A 77 -8.29 -6.89 13.33
C GLU A 77 -8.58 -5.45 12.89
N ASP A 78 -8.90 -4.53 13.82
CA ASP A 78 -9.13 -3.11 13.50
C ASP A 78 -7.93 -2.50 12.77
N GLY A 79 -6.70 -2.87 13.17
CA GLY A 79 -5.48 -2.42 12.52
C GLY A 79 -5.35 -2.91 11.08
N LEU A 80 -5.70 -4.19 10.84
CA LEU A 80 -5.70 -4.79 9.50
C LEU A 80 -6.73 -4.08 8.61
N ILE A 81 -7.93 -3.84 9.12
CA ILE A 81 -9.05 -3.24 8.38
C ILE A 81 -8.76 -1.78 8.06
N TYR A 82 -8.46 -0.95 9.06
CA TYR A 82 -8.23 0.48 8.82
C TYR A 82 -6.96 0.74 8.01
N GLY A 83 -5.93 -0.10 8.16
CA GLY A 83 -4.74 -0.08 7.30
C GLY A 83 -5.10 -0.40 5.85
N ALA A 84 -5.84 -1.47 5.60
CA ALA A 84 -6.28 -1.84 4.25
C ALA A 84 -7.12 -0.74 3.60
N VAL A 85 -8.04 -0.13 4.35
CA VAL A 85 -8.91 0.93 3.85
C VAL A 85 -8.12 2.20 3.48
N ALA A 86 -7.08 2.55 4.25
CA ALA A 86 -6.17 3.63 3.89
C ALA A 86 -5.38 3.31 2.59
N GLY A 87 -4.93 2.07 2.43
CA GLY A 87 -4.30 1.60 1.19
C GLY A 87 -5.23 1.69 -0.02
N LEU A 88 -6.49 1.26 0.12
CA LEU A 88 -7.51 1.35 -0.92
C LEU A 88 -7.80 2.79 -1.34
N GLY A 89 -7.90 3.70 -0.37
CA GLY A 89 -8.06 5.13 -0.64
C GLY A 89 -6.92 5.68 -1.48
N PHE A 90 -5.68 5.34 -1.11
CA PHE A 90 -4.51 5.77 -1.87
C PHE A 90 -4.54 5.24 -3.31
N SER A 91 -4.79 3.94 -3.48
CA SER A 91 -4.86 3.30 -4.80
C SER A 91 -5.97 3.88 -5.67
N ALA A 92 -7.09 4.33 -5.09
CA ALA A 92 -8.14 4.99 -5.84
C ALA A 92 -7.65 6.29 -6.52
N THR A 93 -6.94 7.14 -5.78
CA THR A 93 -6.38 8.39 -6.34
C THR A 93 -5.26 8.10 -7.32
N GLU A 94 -4.40 7.14 -7.02
CA GLU A 94 -3.32 6.73 -7.91
C GLU A 94 -3.87 6.24 -9.27
N ASN A 95 -4.88 5.37 -9.25
CA ASN A 95 -5.52 4.87 -10.47
C ASN A 95 -6.19 5.98 -11.29
N LEU A 96 -6.72 7.02 -10.64
CA LEU A 96 -7.24 8.19 -11.37
C LEU A 96 -6.15 8.93 -12.14
N PHE A 97 -4.96 9.11 -11.54
CA PHE A 97 -3.83 9.74 -12.22
C PHE A 97 -3.33 8.91 -13.41
N TYR A 98 -3.12 7.60 -13.22
CA TYR A 98 -2.70 6.72 -14.31
C TYR A 98 -3.75 6.56 -15.40
N GLY A 99 -5.03 6.50 -15.02
CA GLY A 99 -6.14 6.34 -15.95
C GLY A 99 -6.21 7.44 -17.00
N TRP A 100 -5.85 8.68 -16.63
CA TRP A 100 -5.79 9.80 -17.57
C TRP A 100 -4.72 9.57 -18.65
N SER A 101 -3.52 9.15 -18.25
CA SER A 101 -2.43 8.84 -19.18
C SER A 101 -2.78 7.67 -20.09
N PHE A 102 -3.31 6.55 -19.54
CA PHE A 102 -3.62 5.38 -20.35
C PHE A 102 -4.76 5.61 -21.35
N LEU A 103 -5.72 6.47 -21.00
CA LEU A 103 -6.80 6.82 -21.92
C LEU A 103 -6.26 7.53 -23.17
N SER A 104 -5.19 8.31 -23.03
CA SER A 104 -4.53 8.98 -24.15
C SER A 104 -3.80 8.01 -25.11
N GLU A 105 -3.44 6.82 -24.63
CA GLU A 105 -2.81 5.74 -25.42
C GLU A 105 -3.83 4.85 -26.15
N GLY A 106 -5.12 5.06 -25.89
CA GLY A 106 -6.24 4.39 -26.58
C GLY A 106 -7.05 3.47 -25.66
N LEU A 107 -8.30 3.21 -26.06
CA LEU A 107 -9.28 2.52 -25.22
C LEU A 107 -8.86 1.10 -24.82
N THR A 108 -8.22 0.35 -25.71
CA THR A 108 -7.78 -1.02 -25.43
C THR A 108 -6.67 -1.05 -24.36
N VAL A 109 -5.67 -0.17 -24.50
CA VAL A 109 -4.57 -0.02 -23.52
C VAL A 109 -5.14 0.40 -22.17
N PHE A 110 -6.01 1.40 -22.17
CA PHE A 110 -6.73 1.84 -20.98
C PHE A 110 -7.45 0.68 -20.27
N ILE A 111 -8.27 -0.10 -20.98
CA ILE A 111 -9.04 -1.19 -20.35
C ILE A 111 -8.10 -2.23 -19.72
N ILE A 112 -7.05 -2.64 -20.42
CA ILE A 112 -6.11 -3.66 -19.95
C ILE A 112 -5.35 -3.16 -18.71
N LEU A 113 -4.67 -2.02 -18.82
CA LEU A 113 -3.84 -1.50 -17.75
C LEU A 113 -4.68 -1.08 -16.53
N MET A 114 -5.82 -0.42 -16.76
CA MET A 114 -6.71 -0.04 -15.67
C MET A 114 -7.29 -1.27 -14.95
N SER A 115 -7.55 -2.37 -15.65
CA SER A 115 -8.00 -3.62 -15.01
C SER A 115 -6.92 -4.22 -14.12
N ILE A 116 -5.68 -4.29 -14.60
CA ILE A 116 -4.54 -4.78 -13.82
C ILE A 116 -4.35 -3.93 -12.57
N ARG A 117 -4.39 -2.60 -12.70
CA ARG A 117 -4.23 -1.68 -11.58
C ARG A 117 -5.41 -1.71 -10.60
N SER A 118 -6.63 -1.74 -11.09
CA SER A 118 -7.84 -1.72 -10.27
C SER A 118 -8.03 -3.00 -9.47
N ILE A 119 -7.50 -4.13 -9.95
CA ILE A 119 -7.52 -5.40 -9.23
C ILE A 119 -6.21 -5.59 -8.48
N GLY A 120 -5.10 -5.78 -9.18
CA GLY A 120 -3.81 -6.09 -8.58
C GLY A 120 -3.27 -4.97 -7.69
N GLY A 121 -3.26 -3.74 -8.20
CA GLY A 121 -2.78 -2.56 -7.46
C GLY A 121 -3.63 -2.26 -6.22
N CYS A 122 -4.96 -2.20 -6.35
CA CYS A 122 -5.83 -1.99 -5.19
C CYS A 122 -5.62 -3.05 -4.10
N LEU A 123 -5.53 -4.31 -4.50
CA LEU A 123 -5.31 -5.43 -3.60
C LEU A 123 -3.91 -5.40 -2.95
N LEU A 124 -2.88 -4.97 -3.68
CA LEU A 124 -1.56 -4.72 -3.15
C LEU A 124 -1.60 -3.65 -2.06
N HIS A 125 -2.09 -2.46 -2.36
CA HIS A 125 -2.09 -1.33 -1.42
C HIS A 125 -2.90 -1.68 -0.17
N ALA A 126 -4.05 -2.34 -0.33
CA ALA A 126 -4.85 -2.82 0.78
C ALA A 126 -4.06 -3.80 1.65
N SER A 127 -3.45 -4.82 1.05
CA SER A 127 -2.80 -5.90 1.78
C SER A 127 -1.47 -5.48 2.42
N ALA A 128 -0.67 -4.65 1.75
CA ALA A 128 0.59 -4.10 2.26
C ALA A 128 0.34 -3.19 3.48
N THR A 129 -0.49 -2.15 3.32
CA THR A 129 -0.76 -1.20 4.41
C THR A 129 -1.47 -1.86 5.60
N ALA A 130 -2.26 -2.92 5.38
CA ALA A 130 -2.85 -3.72 6.45
C ALA A 130 -1.78 -4.29 7.40
N LEU A 131 -0.64 -4.73 6.89
CA LEU A 131 0.45 -5.30 7.72
C LEU A 131 0.99 -4.26 8.69
N THR A 132 1.30 -3.05 8.20
CA THR A 132 1.74 -1.93 9.05
C THR A 132 0.66 -1.55 10.05
N GLY A 133 -0.60 -1.55 9.63
CA GLY A 133 -1.75 -1.31 10.50
C GLY A 133 -1.85 -2.32 11.65
N TYR A 134 -1.68 -3.61 11.36
CA TYR A 134 -1.61 -4.67 12.37
C TYR A 134 -0.45 -4.46 13.34
N GLY A 135 0.76 -4.18 12.83
CA GLY A 135 1.94 -3.91 13.65
C GLY A 135 1.72 -2.73 14.60
N TYR A 136 1.14 -1.64 14.10
CA TYR A 136 0.81 -0.46 14.89
C TYR A 136 -0.22 -0.76 15.98
N THR A 137 -1.33 -1.40 15.63
CA THR A 137 -2.37 -1.76 16.61
C THR A 137 -1.86 -2.74 17.65
N LYS A 138 -1.05 -3.72 17.26
CA LYS A 138 -0.36 -4.61 18.20
C LYS A 138 0.53 -3.84 19.16
N SER A 139 1.32 -2.88 18.67
CA SER A 139 2.16 -2.05 19.54
C SER A 139 1.33 -1.20 20.51
N LEU A 140 0.14 -0.76 20.08
CA LEU A 140 -0.76 0.07 20.85
C LEU A 140 -1.45 -0.73 21.97
N LEU A 141 -2.11 -1.84 21.64
CA LEU A 141 -2.93 -2.63 22.57
C LEU A 141 -2.09 -3.28 23.67
N PHE A 142 -0.89 -3.75 23.32
CA PHE A 142 0.02 -4.39 24.28
C PHE A 142 0.98 -3.39 24.94
N ASN A 143 0.71 -2.08 24.85
CA ASN A 143 1.51 -0.98 25.41
C ASN A 143 3.03 -1.15 25.21
N THR A 144 3.37 -1.34 23.94
CA THR A 144 4.62 -1.90 23.48
C THR A 144 5.42 -0.82 22.74
N SER A 145 6.76 -0.89 22.72
CA SER A 145 7.56 0.10 21.97
C SER A 145 7.13 0.20 20.50
N ARG A 146 7.05 1.42 19.99
CA ARG A 146 6.69 1.71 18.58
C ARG A 146 7.71 1.16 17.59
N ILE A 147 8.94 0.87 18.03
CA ILE A 147 9.97 0.20 17.22
C ILE A 147 9.46 -1.17 16.74
N ARG A 148 8.55 -1.82 17.47
CA ARG A 148 7.94 -3.09 17.06
C ARG A 148 7.02 -3.00 15.84
N VAL A 149 6.74 -1.80 15.32
CA VAL A 149 6.04 -1.62 14.04
C VAL A 149 6.99 -1.83 12.84
N ILE A 150 8.29 -1.59 13.01
CA ILE A 150 9.28 -1.58 11.92
C ILE A 150 9.26 -2.86 11.08
N PRO A 151 9.23 -4.09 11.65
CA PRO A 151 9.22 -5.30 10.83
C PRO A 151 8.00 -5.41 9.91
N TYR A 152 6.84 -4.92 10.36
CA TYR A 152 5.61 -4.94 9.56
C TYR A 152 5.64 -3.90 8.45
N PHE A 153 6.18 -2.71 8.75
CA PHE A 153 6.44 -1.68 7.75
C PHE A 153 7.41 -2.16 6.68
N LEU A 154 8.55 -2.75 7.07
CA LEU A 154 9.54 -3.27 6.14
C LEU A 154 8.96 -4.38 5.26
N LEU A 155 8.09 -5.23 5.82
CA LEU A 155 7.40 -6.25 5.05
C LEU A 155 6.40 -5.63 4.05
N ALA A 156 5.62 -4.62 4.45
CA ALA A 156 4.71 -3.89 3.57
C ALA A 156 5.47 -3.20 2.42
N PHE A 157 6.54 -2.49 2.75
CA PHE A 157 7.44 -1.85 1.80
C PHE A 157 8.03 -2.85 0.81
N PHE A 158 8.55 -3.98 1.30
CA PHE A 158 9.11 -5.02 0.45
C PHE A 158 8.08 -5.65 -0.49
N ILE A 159 6.88 -5.98 0.01
CA ILE A 159 5.81 -6.55 -0.81
C ILE A 159 5.38 -5.57 -1.91
N HIS A 160 5.27 -4.29 -1.56
CA HIS A 160 4.90 -3.25 -2.51
C HIS A 160 5.99 -3.07 -3.57
N GLY A 161 7.24 -2.87 -3.17
CA GLY A 161 8.37 -2.78 -4.11
C GLY A 161 8.51 -4.03 -4.98
N LEU A 162 8.34 -5.23 -4.43
CA LEU A 162 8.37 -6.47 -5.18
C LEU A 162 7.25 -6.54 -6.22
N TYR A 163 6.03 -6.13 -5.88
CA TYR A 163 4.95 -6.06 -6.86
C TYR A 163 5.29 -5.09 -7.98
N ASN A 164 5.75 -3.88 -7.65
CA ASN A 164 6.15 -2.87 -8.63
C ASN A 164 7.24 -3.41 -9.56
N PHE A 165 8.28 -4.03 -8.99
CA PHE A 165 9.34 -4.67 -9.76
C PHE A 165 8.80 -5.72 -10.73
N LEU A 166 7.89 -6.59 -10.28
CA LEU A 166 7.34 -7.65 -11.12
C LEU A 166 6.49 -7.07 -12.26
N VAL A 167 5.73 -5.99 -12.04
CA VAL A 167 4.91 -5.38 -13.10
C VAL A 167 5.69 -4.43 -14.01
N SER A 168 6.94 -4.10 -13.70
CA SER A 168 7.81 -3.24 -14.53
C SER A 168 8.51 -3.95 -15.69
N TRP A 169 8.38 -5.27 -15.83
CA TRP A 169 9.05 -6.03 -16.90
C TRP A 169 8.27 -5.97 -18.22
N GLU A 170 8.99 -5.80 -19.33
CA GLU A 170 8.48 -5.82 -20.70
C GLU A 170 8.62 -7.20 -21.38
N GLU A 171 8.28 -7.28 -22.67
CA GLU A 171 8.36 -8.51 -23.47
C GLU A 171 9.78 -9.11 -23.51
N PRO A 172 9.94 -10.46 -23.49
CA PRO A 172 8.90 -11.50 -23.55
C PRO A 172 8.34 -11.98 -22.18
N GLY A 173 8.51 -11.21 -21.11
CA GLY A 173 8.25 -11.65 -19.72
C GLY A 173 6.91 -11.24 -19.10
N VAL A 174 6.12 -10.40 -19.77
CA VAL A 174 4.97 -9.67 -19.19
C VAL A 174 3.94 -10.57 -18.51
N LEU A 175 3.52 -11.66 -19.17
CA LEU A 175 2.49 -12.54 -18.62
C LEU A 175 2.96 -13.29 -17.37
N MET A 176 4.21 -13.74 -17.37
CA MET A 176 4.79 -14.46 -16.24
C MET A 176 5.01 -13.52 -15.06
N SER A 177 5.48 -12.30 -15.32
CA SER A 177 5.76 -11.30 -14.29
C SER A 177 4.46 -10.78 -13.66
N LEU A 178 3.41 -10.55 -14.46
CA LEU A 178 2.06 -10.25 -13.98
C LEU A 178 1.47 -11.40 -13.15
N GLY A 179 1.62 -12.64 -13.62
CA GLY A 179 1.18 -13.82 -12.88
C GLY A 179 1.86 -13.94 -11.50
N ALA A 180 3.16 -13.69 -11.44
CA ALA A 180 3.92 -13.66 -10.20
C ALA A 180 3.47 -12.52 -9.27
N ALA A 181 3.23 -11.32 -9.80
CA ALA A 181 2.75 -10.17 -9.03
C ALA A 181 1.39 -10.45 -8.39
N LEU A 182 0.45 -11.01 -9.16
CA LEU A 182 -0.87 -11.41 -8.66
C LEU A 182 -0.79 -12.54 -7.63
N LEU A 183 0.15 -13.48 -7.79
CA LEU A 183 0.39 -14.54 -6.81
C LEU A 183 0.88 -13.96 -5.48
N VAL A 184 1.83 -13.02 -5.49
CA VAL A 184 2.30 -12.33 -4.28
C VAL A 184 1.13 -11.69 -3.56
N VAL A 185 0.33 -10.89 -4.25
CA VAL A 185 -0.85 -10.22 -3.68
C VAL A 185 -1.85 -11.22 -3.10
N TYR A 186 -2.14 -12.31 -3.83
CA TYR A 186 -3.02 -13.37 -3.37
C TYR A 186 -2.54 -14.00 -2.06
N LEU A 187 -1.25 -14.31 -1.95
CA LEU A 187 -0.66 -14.90 -0.75
C LEU A 187 -0.75 -13.96 0.46
N VAL A 188 -0.49 -12.66 0.26
CA VAL A 188 -0.58 -11.66 1.33
C VAL A 188 -2.02 -11.48 1.79
N ILE A 189 -3.00 -11.45 0.87
CA ILE A 189 -4.42 -11.41 1.23
C ILE A 189 -4.83 -12.66 2.00
N LYS A 190 -4.40 -13.84 1.56
CA LYS A 190 -4.62 -15.10 2.29
C LYS A 190 -4.10 -15.02 3.71
N LEU A 191 -2.89 -14.49 3.91
CA LEU A 191 -2.28 -14.29 5.22
C LEU A 191 -3.11 -13.31 6.08
N VAL A 192 -3.46 -12.15 5.53
CA VAL A 192 -4.28 -11.14 6.24
C VAL A 192 -5.63 -11.72 6.64
N ARG A 193 -6.33 -12.40 5.73
CA ARG A 193 -7.64 -13.03 5.99
C ARG A 193 -7.55 -14.14 7.01
N TYR A 194 -6.51 -14.98 6.93
CA TYR A 194 -6.26 -16.04 7.91
C TYR A 194 -6.05 -15.43 9.30
N LYS A 195 -5.30 -14.32 9.37
CA LYS A 195 -5.02 -13.64 10.63
C LYS A 195 -6.28 -13.05 11.25
N ILE A 196 -7.13 -12.37 10.47
CA ILE A 196 -8.43 -11.84 10.94
C ILE A 196 -9.27 -12.97 11.52
N ARG A 197 -9.52 -14.04 10.75
CA ARG A 197 -10.35 -15.17 11.23
C ARG A 197 -9.82 -15.81 12.51
N THR A 198 -8.50 -15.91 12.65
CA THR A 198 -7.88 -16.47 13.85
C THR A 198 -8.10 -15.57 15.07
N LEU A 199 -8.05 -14.25 14.87
CA LEU A 199 -8.30 -13.28 15.95
C LEU A 199 -9.78 -13.26 16.35
N ASP A 200 -10.69 -13.29 15.38
CA ASP A 200 -12.13 -13.38 15.62
C ASP A 200 -12.47 -14.60 16.49
N MET A 201 -11.85 -15.76 16.22
CA MET A 201 -12.05 -16.99 17.00
C MET A 201 -11.51 -16.90 18.43
N LEU A 202 -10.49 -16.09 18.69
CA LEU A 202 -9.91 -15.91 20.03
C LEU A 202 -10.68 -14.90 20.89
N ASN A 203 -11.49 -14.05 20.25
CA ASN A 203 -12.32 -13.04 20.90
C ASN A 203 -13.76 -13.53 21.20
N LEU A 204 -14.12 -14.74 20.76
CA LEU A 204 -15.36 -15.45 21.07
C LEU A 204 -15.23 -16.30 22.35
#